data_AF-A0A953WM81-F1
#
_entry.id   AF-A0A953WM81-F1
#
_cell.length_a   1.000
_cell.length_b   1.000
_cell.length_c   1.000
_cell.angle_alpha   90.00
_cell.angle_beta   90.00
_cell.angle_gamma   90.00
#
_symmetry.space_group_name_H-M   'P 1'
#
loop_
_entity.id
_entity.type
_entity.pdbx_description
1 polymer ?
#
loop_
_entity_poly.entity_id
_entity_poly.type
_entity_poly.pdbx_seq_one_letter_code
_entity_poly.pdbx_strand_id
1 'polypeptide(L)'
;VLLAGVIYPIEASWSWGGGYLATNWSFGDLAGASVVHSAGGWAALAGALVIGTRPMRHEERQARQSTGGNLPLASLGALVLWFAWFGYLGGAQVAAGGTYDPFSLGKIFVNATIAAAASVFTAMVFTQVVYKKIDLPMILSAAIGGLVSISAEPLAPAIWQAAVIGAFGGVIVTVAASVLERTRIEDVGGVIPAHLGCGVWATLIVPWSSHHAHWPGQIIGILMIGAFSFVMSLFIWVLLKYTIGIRVSAERDYLGLDRAELGLDPESSYDD
;
A
#
# COMPACT_ATOMS: atom_id res chain seq x y z
N VAL A 1 -17.21 4.36 -4.44
CA VAL A 1 -18.45 3.59 -4.11
C VAL A 1 -18.31 2.12 -4.42
N LEU A 2 -18.01 1.69 -5.65
CA LEU A 2 -17.97 0.26 -5.99
C LEU A 2 -16.92 -0.55 -5.21
N LEU A 3 -15.68 -0.04 -5.10
CA LEU A 3 -14.63 -0.70 -4.32
C LEU A 3 -15.01 -0.78 -2.83
N ALA A 4 -15.23 0.37 -2.20
CA ALA A 4 -15.48 0.45 -0.75
C ALA A 4 -16.85 -0.09 -0.30
N GLY A 5 -17.87 -0.01 -1.15
CA GLY A 5 -19.26 -0.36 -0.81
C GLY A 5 -19.71 -1.73 -1.30
N VAL A 6 -18.94 -2.39 -2.17
CA VAL A 6 -19.30 -3.72 -2.72
C VAL A 6 -18.15 -4.71 -2.59
N ILE A 7 -16.99 -4.42 -3.20
CA ILE A 7 -15.86 -5.38 -3.24
C ILE A 7 -15.31 -5.60 -1.82
N TYR A 8 -14.91 -4.52 -1.16
CA TYR A 8 -14.26 -4.58 0.15
C TYR A 8 -15.13 -5.26 1.23
N PRO A 9 -16.44 -4.95 1.39
CA PRO A 9 -17.27 -5.63 2.38
C PRO A 9 -17.40 -7.14 2.13
N ILE A 10 -17.41 -7.59 0.86
CA ILE A 10 -17.50 -9.00 0.52
C ILE A 10 -16.24 -9.74 0.97
N GLU A 11 -15.05 -9.27 0.58
CA GLU A 11 -13.80 -9.94 0.96
C GLU A 11 -13.50 -9.82 2.46
N ALA A 12 -13.84 -8.67 3.08
CA ALA A 12 -13.72 -8.48 4.52
C ALA A 12 -14.62 -9.45 5.30
N SER A 13 -15.80 -9.79 4.76
CA SER A 13 -16.70 -10.76 5.40
C SER A 13 -16.08 -12.18 5.48
N TRP A 14 -15.19 -12.54 4.54
CA TRP A 14 -14.53 -13.84 4.56
C TRP A 14 -13.56 -14.00 5.74
N SER A 15 -12.95 -12.89 6.17
CA SER A 15 -12.03 -12.81 7.30
C SER A 15 -12.74 -12.30 8.57
N TRP A 16 -13.02 -11.01 8.67
CA TRP A 16 -13.52 -10.39 9.89
C TRP A 16 -15.02 -10.61 10.14
N GLY A 17 -15.77 -11.01 9.12
CA GLY A 17 -17.20 -11.32 9.24
C GLY A 17 -17.51 -12.74 9.73
N GLY A 18 -16.49 -13.54 10.09
CA GLY A 18 -16.68 -14.95 10.45
C GLY A 18 -16.95 -15.86 9.24
N GLY A 19 -16.57 -15.44 8.04
CA GLY A 19 -16.77 -16.18 6.81
C GLY A 19 -15.75 -17.29 6.57
N TYR A 20 -15.56 -17.65 5.29
CA TYR A 20 -14.85 -18.86 4.89
C TYR A 20 -13.38 -18.93 5.36
N LEU A 21 -12.62 -17.84 5.24
CA LEU A 21 -11.21 -17.79 5.66
C LEU A 21 -11.08 -17.91 7.18
N ALA A 22 -11.96 -17.23 7.92
CA ALA A 22 -12.00 -17.28 9.38
C ALA A 22 -12.31 -18.68 9.91
N THR A 23 -13.27 -19.37 9.28
CA THR A 23 -13.83 -20.63 9.80
C THR A 23 -13.09 -21.89 9.33
N ASN A 24 -12.45 -21.87 8.16
CA ASN A 24 -11.87 -23.08 7.56
C ASN A 24 -10.35 -23.06 7.43
N TRP A 25 -9.71 -21.89 7.54
CA TRP A 25 -8.31 -21.73 7.17
C TRP A 25 -7.41 -21.19 8.27
N SER A 26 -7.96 -20.86 9.45
CA SER A 26 -7.21 -20.19 10.51
C SER A 26 -6.44 -18.98 9.98
N PHE A 27 -7.10 -18.18 9.14
CA PHE A 27 -6.49 -17.02 8.49
C PHE A 27 -6.31 -15.88 9.50
N GLY A 28 -5.07 -15.43 9.68
CA GLY A 28 -4.70 -14.32 10.54
C GLY A 28 -4.46 -13.05 9.73
N ASP A 29 -5.25 -12.01 9.99
CA ASP A 29 -5.07 -10.68 9.44
C ASP A 29 -5.71 -9.63 10.36
N LEU A 30 -5.02 -9.26 11.44
CA LEU A 30 -5.58 -8.42 12.51
C LEU A 30 -6.01 -7.04 11.99
N ALA A 31 -5.10 -6.34 11.32
CA ALA A 31 -5.32 -4.98 10.85
C ALA A 31 -5.22 -4.88 9.31
N GLY A 32 -5.58 -5.93 8.59
CA GLY A 32 -5.93 -5.81 7.17
C GLY A 32 -4.75 -5.67 6.23
N ALA A 33 -3.64 -6.34 6.52
CA ALA A 33 -2.56 -6.51 5.57
C ALA A 33 -3.03 -7.10 4.23
N SER A 34 -3.91 -8.10 4.25
CA SER A 34 -4.55 -8.59 3.04
C SER A 34 -5.87 -7.87 2.77
N VAL A 35 -6.77 -7.85 3.76
CA VAL A 35 -8.16 -7.38 3.61
C VAL A 35 -8.26 -5.91 3.22
N VAL A 36 -7.28 -5.06 3.60
CA VAL A 36 -7.26 -3.63 3.27
C VAL A 36 -6.13 -3.33 2.29
N HIS A 37 -4.89 -3.64 2.67
CA HIS A 37 -3.72 -3.21 1.91
C HIS A 37 -3.51 -4.03 0.64
N SER A 38 -3.42 -5.37 0.74
CA SER A 38 -3.25 -6.20 -0.46
C SER A 38 -4.44 -6.04 -1.40
N ALA A 39 -5.67 -6.04 -0.90
CA ALA A 39 -6.87 -5.86 -1.69
C ALA A 39 -6.87 -4.53 -2.46
N GLY A 40 -6.60 -3.42 -1.76
CA GLY A 40 -6.47 -2.10 -2.38
C GLY A 40 -5.31 -2.05 -3.39
N GLY A 41 -4.20 -2.72 -3.10
CA GLY A 41 -3.07 -2.83 -4.00
C GLY A 41 -3.34 -3.65 -5.27
N TRP A 42 -4.11 -4.75 -5.17
CA TRP A 42 -4.60 -5.52 -6.32
C TRP A 42 -5.57 -4.70 -7.17
N ALA A 43 -6.46 -3.95 -6.53
CA ALA A 43 -7.36 -3.02 -7.22
C ALA A 43 -6.59 -1.89 -7.94
N ALA A 44 -5.53 -1.36 -7.32
CA ALA A 44 -4.65 -0.37 -7.92
C ALA A 44 -3.88 -0.94 -9.13
N LEU A 45 -3.37 -2.18 -9.03
CA LEU A 45 -2.71 -2.85 -10.14
C LEU A 45 -3.67 -3.04 -11.33
N ALA A 46 -4.91 -3.48 -11.08
CA ALA A 46 -5.92 -3.60 -12.12
C ALA A 46 -6.19 -2.24 -12.81
N GLY A 47 -6.31 -1.15 -12.03
CA GLY A 47 -6.49 0.19 -12.57
C GLY A 47 -5.31 0.66 -13.42
N ALA A 48 -4.08 0.50 -12.90
CA ALA A 48 -2.86 0.87 -13.61
C ALA A 48 -2.72 0.15 -14.96
N LEU A 49 -3.09 -1.13 -15.03
CA LEU A 49 -3.07 -1.91 -16.26
C LEU A 49 -4.08 -1.43 -17.30
N VAL A 50 -5.28 -0.98 -16.88
CA VAL A 50 -6.35 -0.58 -17.80
C VAL A 50 -6.19 0.87 -18.28
N ILE A 51 -5.79 1.77 -17.37
CA ILE A 51 -5.51 3.19 -17.66
C ILE A 51 -4.26 3.32 -18.54
N GLY A 52 -3.21 2.57 -18.22
CA GLY A 52 -1.91 2.63 -18.90
C GLY A 52 -1.08 3.86 -18.55
N THR A 53 0.07 4.01 -19.21
CA THR A 53 1.07 5.05 -18.92
C THR A 53 0.68 6.41 -19.50
N ARG A 54 1.09 7.50 -18.84
CA ARG A 54 1.04 8.90 -19.33
C ARG A 54 1.80 9.06 -20.65
N PRO A 55 1.26 9.79 -21.65
CA PRO A 55 1.87 9.88 -22.99
C PRO A 55 3.28 10.47 -22.91
N MET A 56 3.47 11.50 -22.09
CA MET A 56 4.75 12.22 -21.96
C MET A 56 5.85 11.47 -21.22
N ARG A 57 5.53 10.46 -20.39
CA ARG A 57 6.53 9.77 -19.56
C ARG A 57 7.58 9.03 -20.39
N HIS A 58 7.24 8.64 -21.63
CA HIS A 58 8.12 7.82 -22.46
C HIS A 58 8.79 8.60 -23.61
N GLU A 59 8.22 9.71 -24.05
CA GLU A 59 8.85 10.59 -25.06
C GLU A 59 10.03 11.37 -24.46
N GLU A 60 9.97 11.75 -23.19
CA GLU A 60 11.03 12.46 -22.48
C GLU A 60 11.70 11.60 -21.40
N ARG A 61 12.28 10.45 -21.80
CA ARG A 61 13.03 9.54 -20.91
C ARG A 61 14.21 10.20 -20.17
N GLN A 62 14.49 11.49 -20.40
CA GLN A 62 15.65 12.22 -19.86
C GLN A 62 15.34 13.43 -18.96
N ALA A 63 14.11 13.94 -18.81
CA ALA A 63 13.96 15.28 -18.20
C ALA A 63 13.05 15.40 -16.97
N ARG A 64 12.05 14.53 -16.74
CA ARG A 64 11.10 14.73 -15.63
C ARG A 64 10.76 13.43 -14.90
N GLN A 65 11.60 13.04 -13.93
CA GLN A 65 11.06 12.36 -12.74
C GLN A 65 9.96 13.28 -12.19
N SER A 66 8.72 12.82 -12.09
CA SER A 66 7.52 13.67 -11.87
C SER A 66 7.80 14.87 -10.95
N THR A 67 8.03 16.04 -11.54
CA THR A 67 8.46 17.26 -10.83
C THR A 67 7.29 18.00 -10.17
N GLY A 68 6.07 17.48 -10.30
CA GLY A 68 4.86 18.11 -9.75
C GLY A 68 4.53 17.75 -8.29
N GLY A 69 5.41 17.04 -7.59
CA GLY A 69 5.18 16.63 -6.20
C GLY A 69 5.79 17.59 -5.17
N ASN A 70 5.03 17.97 -4.14
CA ASN A 70 5.54 18.73 -3.01
C ASN A 70 6.14 17.77 -1.95
N LEU A 71 7.46 17.59 -1.96
CA LEU A 71 8.16 16.64 -1.07
C LEU A 71 7.98 16.95 0.43
N PRO A 72 8.02 18.21 0.89
CA PRO A 72 7.63 18.54 2.26
C PRO A 72 6.21 18.09 2.61
N LEU A 73 5.23 18.32 1.73
CA LEU A 73 3.84 17.91 1.95
C LEU A 73 3.69 16.38 1.94
N ALA A 74 4.40 15.68 1.04
CA ALA A 74 4.44 14.22 1.03
C ALA A 74 5.06 13.67 2.32
N SER A 75 6.11 14.32 2.84
CA SER A 75 6.74 13.95 4.10
C SER A 75 5.80 14.16 5.29
N LEU A 76 5.07 15.29 5.31
CA LEU A 76 4.03 15.55 6.30
C LEU A 76 2.91 14.50 6.22
N GLY A 77 2.47 14.15 5.01
CA GLY A 77 1.49 13.09 4.78
C GLY A 77 1.94 11.74 5.34
N ALA A 78 3.20 11.36 5.10
CA ALA A 78 3.77 10.14 5.65
C ALA A 78 3.82 10.14 7.18
N LEU A 79 4.16 11.28 7.82
CA LEU A 79 4.15 11.41 9.28
C LEU A 79 2.74 11.32 9.86
N VAL A 80 1.76 11.97 9.21
CA VAL A 80 0.35 11.90 9.60
C VAL A 80 -0.16 10.46 9.47
N LEU A 81 0.16 9.76 8.38
CA LEU A 81 -0.20 8.36 8.19
C LEU A 81 0.44 7.46 9.26
N TRP A 82 1.72 7.67 9.57
CA TRP A 82 2.39 6.90 10.62
C TRP A 82 1.68 7.09 11.97
N PHE A 83 1.40 8.33 12.36
CA PHE A 83 0.68 8.62 13.60
C PHE A 83 -0.73 8.00 13.60
N ALA A 84 -1.48 8.16 12.51
CA ALA A 84 -2.81 7.57 12.35
C ALA A 84 -2.78 6.03 12.41
N TRP A 85 -1.66 5.41 12.03
CA TRP A 85 -1.48 3.96 12.08
C TRP A 85 -1.59 3.39 13.51
N PHE A 86 -1.24 4.17 14.54
CA PHE A 86 -1.46 3.73 15.93
C PHE A 86 -2.95 3.59 16.25
N GLY A 87 -3.77 4.56 15.84
CA GLY A 87 -5.22 4.48 15.98
C GLY A 87 -5.80 3.30 15.19
N TYR A 88 -5.28 3.06 13.98
CA TYR A 88 -5.68 1.94 13.13
C TYR A 88 -5.38 0.58 13.76
N LEU A 89 -4.15 0.33 14.20
CA LEU A 89 -3.75 -0.94 14.81
C LEU A 89 -4.40 -1.17 16.18
N GLY A 90 -4.43 -0.11 17.02
CA GLY A 90 -5.07 -0.20 18.33
C GLY A 90 -6.57 -0.42 18.23
N GLY A 91 -7.23 0.26 17.29
CA GLY A 91 -8.65 0.06 16.99
C GLY A 91 -8.94 -1.36 16.49
N ALA A 92 -8.11 -1.90 15.60
CA ALA A 92 -8.24 -3.28 15.13
C ALA A 92 -8.10 -4.31 16.27
N GLN A 93 -7.14 -4.13 17.17
CA GLN A 93 -6.96 -4.99 18.34
C GLN A 93 -8.20 -5.01 19.24
N VAL A 94 -8.82 -3.84 19.48
CA VAL A 94 -10.04 -3.74 20.29
C VAL A 94 -11.24 -4.34 19.56
N ALA A 95 -11.37 -4.07 18.26
CA ALA A 95 -12.46 -4.60 17.44
C ALA A 95 -12.44 -6.14 17.32
N ALA A 96 -11.25 -6.74 17.34
CA ALA A 96 -11.06 -8.20 17.32
C ALA A 96 -11.41 -8.89 18.66
N GLY A 97 -12.05 -8.20 19.60
CA GLY A 97 -12.43 -8.73 20.91
C GLY A 97 -11.32 -8.65 21.96
N GLY A 98 -10.22 -7.95 21.68
CA GLY A 98 -9.21 -7.63 22.67
C GLY A 98 -9.75 -6.67 23.74
N THR A 99 -9.38 -6.88 25.00
CA THR A 99 -9.59 -5.88 26.05
C THR A 99 -8.64 -4.70 25.81
N TYR A 100 -9.00 -3.52 26.35
CA TYR A 100 -8.12 -2.36 26.35
C TYR A 100 -6.96 -2.60 27.33
N ASP A 101 -6.00 -3.42 26.91
CA ASP A 101 -4.77 -3.73 27.66
C ASP A 101 -3.66 -2.76 27.23
N PRO A 102 -3.24 -1.82 28.10
CA PRO A 102 -2.19 -0.85 27.77
C PRO A 102 -0.85 -1.51 27.39
N PHE A 103 -0.56 -2.70 27.93
CA PHE A 103 0.68 -3.40 27.61
C PHE A 103 0.69 -3.92 26.17
N SER A 104 -0.39 -4.59 25.76
CA SER A 104 -0.57 -5.08 24.38
C SER A 104 -0.57 -3.92 23.37
N LEU A 105 -1.30 -2.83 23.66
CA LEU A 105 -1.31 -1.65 22.79
C LEU A 105 0.09 -1.00 22.70
N GLY A 106 0.79 -0.87 23.83
CA GLY A 106 2.16 -0.36 23.85
C GLY A 106 3.10 -1.22 23.00
N LYS A 107 2.99 -2.55 23.09
CA LYS A 107 3.78 -3.48 22.27
C LYS A 107 3.47 -3.33 20.78
N ILE A 108 2.19 -3.24 20.41
CA ILE A 108 1.75 -3.02 19.02
C ILE A 108 2.36 -1.73 18.46
N PHE A 109 2.33 -0.62 19.21
CA PHE A 109 2.86 0.66 18.74
C PHE A 109 4.39 0.66 18.60
N VAL A 110 5.09 -0.01 19.54
CA VAL A 110 6.54 -0.20 19.46
C VAL A 110 6.89 -1.06 18.24
N ASN A 111 6.23 -2.20 18.05
CA ASN A 111 6.46 -3.08 16.90
C ASN A 111 6.19 -2.36 15.57
N ALA A 112 5.12 -1.58 15.47
CA ALA A 112 4.81 -0.80 14.28
C ALA A 112 5.89 0.25 13.97
N THR A 113 6.35 0.97 14.99
CA THR A 113 7.42 1.99 14.85
C THR A 113 8.74 1.35 14.43
N ILE A 114 9.09 0.21 15.04
CA ILE A 114 10.33 -0.52 14.74
C ILE A 114 10.28 -1.12 13.33
N ALA A 115 9.15 -1.66 12.89
CA ALA A 115 8.98 -2.17 11.54
C ALA A 115 9.10 -1.06 10.49
N ALA A 116 8.44 0.08 10.71
CA ALA A 116 8.52 1.24 9.85
C ALA A 116 9.94 1.82 9.77
N ALA A 117 10.63 1.96 10.91
CA ALA A 117 12.01 2.43 10.96
C ALA A 117 12.99 1.47 10.25
N ALA A 118 12.83 0.16 10.45
CA ALA A 118 13.66 -0.84 9.78
C ALA A 118 13.43 -0.88 8.26
N SER A 119 12.19 -0.68 7.82
CA SER A 119 11.84 -0.55 6.41
C SER A 119 12.50 0.68 5.78
N VAL A 120 12.37 1.85 6.43
CA VAL A 120 13.02 3.11 6.04
C VAL A 120 14.53 2.92 5.93
N PHE A 121 15.15 2.38 6.97
CA PHE A 121 16.60 2.16 6.99
C PHE A 121 17.05 1.24 5.86
N THR A 122 16.31 0.14 5.63
CA THR A 122 16.64 -0.81 4.56
C THR A 122 16.50 -0.17 3.18
N ALA A 123 15.43 0.61 2.94
CA ALA A 123 15.25 1.35 1.70
C ALA A 123 16.32 2.43 1.49
N MET A 124 16.70 3.16 2.54
CA MET A 124 17.81 4.12 2.51
C MET A 124 19.12 3.45 2.10
N VAL A 125 19.48 2.34 2.74
CA VAL A 125 20.69 1.58 2.41
C VAL A 125 20.62 1.04 0.99
N PHE A 126 19.50 0.45 0.58
CA PHE A 126 19.32 -0.08 -0.77
C PHE A 126 19.51 1.00 -1.84
N THR A 127 18.80 2.12 -1.73
CA THR A 127 18.87 3.24 -2.68
C THR A 127 20.27 3.85 -2.71
N GLN A 128 20.91 4.03 -1.56
CA GLN A 128 22.29 4.53 -1.49
C GLN A 128 23.30 3.57 -2.15
N VAL A 129 23.17 2.26 -1.96
CA VAL A 129 24.09 1.27 -2.53
C VAL A 129 23.87 1.10 -4.04
N VAL A 130 22.61 0.99 -4.48
CA VAL A 130 22.22 0.67 -5.86
C VAL A 130 22.17 1.92 -6.75
N TYR A 131 21.52 2.98 -6.28
CA TYR A 131 21.33 4.23 -7.05
C TYR A 131 22.35 5.31 -6.72
N LYS A 132 23.24 5.08 -5.75
CA LYS A 132 24.28 6.04 -5.30
C LYS A 132 23.71 7.34 -4.71
N LYS A 133 22.41 7.36 -4.40
CA LYS A 133 21.72 8.48 -3.75
C LYS A 133 20.54 7.96 -2.94
N ILE A 134 20.22 8.68 -1.88
CA ILE A 134 19.01 8.49 -1.07
C ILE A 134 17.81 9.04 -1.85
N ASP A 135 16.81 8.18 -2.09
CA ASP A 135 15.58 8.54 -2.81
C ASP A 135 14.43 8.78 -1.80
N LEU A 136 14.13 10.05 -1.53
CA LEU A 136 13.15 10.44 -0.52
C LEU A 136 11.74 9.89 -0.79
N PRO A 137 11.13 10.06 -1.99
CA PRO A 137 9.85 9.41 -2.31
C PRO A 137 9.81 7.91 -2.04
N MET A 138 10.89 7.20 -2.40
CA MET A 138 11.00 5.76 -2.17
C MET A 138 11.05 5.43 -0.68
N ILE A 139 11.76 6.24 0.12
CA ILE A 139 11.86 6.07 1.57
C ILE A 139 10.54 6.39 2.28
N LEU A 140 9.82 7.42 1.84
CA LEU A 140 8.48 7.74 2.36
C LEU A 140 7.51 6.58 2.07
N SER A 141 7.57 6.00 0.87
CA SER A 141 6.80 4.80 0.52
C SER A 141 7.23 3.60 1.37
N ALA A 142 8.52 3.45 1.66
CA ALA A 142 9.04 2.38 2.51
C ALA A 142 8.58 2.51 3.97
N ALA A 143 8.44 3.74 4.51
CA ALA A 143 7.87 3.94 5.84
C ALA A 143 6.47 3.33 5.94
N ILE A 144 5.62 3.61 4.94
CA ILE A 144 4.28 3.02 4.83
C ILE A 144 4.37 1.50 4.63
N GLY A 145 5.26 1.02 3.75
CA GLY A 145 5.48 -0.41 3.53
C GLY A 145 5.87 -1.18 4.79
N GLY A 146 6.65 -0.56 5.69
CA GLY A 146 7.00 -1.15 6.98
C GLY A 146 5.82 -1.23 7.95
N LEU A 147 4.98 -0.19 7.98
CA LEU A 147 3.72 -0.19 8.74
C LEU A 147 2.74 -1.26 8.19
N VAL A 148 2.61 -1.38 6.88
CA VAL A 148 1.81 -2.45 6.25
C VAL A 148 2.38 -3.82 6.60
N SER A 149 3.71 -3.98 6.54
CA SER A 149 4.42 -5.26 6.79
C SER A 149 4.11 -5.87 8.15
N ILE A 150 3.83 -5.05 9.17
CA ILE A 150 3.52 -5.52 10.54
C ILE A 150 2.02 -5.65 10.82
N SER A 151 1.16 -5.14 9.92
CA SER A 151 -0.28 -4.96 10.19
C SER A 151 -1.09 -6.26 10.25
N ALA A 152 -0.59 -7.36 9.67
CA ALA A 152 -1.27 -8.64 9.72
C ALA A 152 -1.29 -9.23 11.15
N GLU A 153 -0.21 -9.00 11.91
CA GLU A 153 -0.03 -9.53 13.27
C GLU A 153 1.00 -8.67 14.04
N PRO A 154 0.59 -7.50 14.55
CA PRO A 154 1.50 -6.56 15.21
C PRO A 154 1.80 -6.93 16.67
N LEU A 155 1.00 -7.81 17.29
CA LEU A 155 1.10 -8.13 18.71
C LEU A 155 2.04 -9.31 18.97
N ALA A 156 1.93 -10.37 18.18
CA ALA A 156 2.70 -11.60 18.43
C ALA A 156 4.24 -11.43 18.35
N PRO A 157 4.82 -10.75 17.33
CA PRO A 157 6.27 -10.65 17.16
C PRO A 157 6.99 -10.06 18.38
N ALA A 158 8.19 -10.57 18.67
CA ALA A 158 9.17 -9.85 19.46
C ALA A 158 9.67 -8.61 18.69
N ILE A 159 10.21 -7.62 19.40
CA ILE A 159 10.67 -6.35 18.81
C ILE A 159 11.69 -6.58 17.68
N TRP A 160 12.62 -7.52 17.86
CA TRP A 160 13.60 -7.85 16.82
C TRP A 160 12.95 -8.51 15.59
N GLN A 161 11.89 -9.31 15.77
CA GLN A 161 11.13 -9.89 14.66
C GLN A 161 10.38 -8.80 13.89
N ALA A 162 9.80 -7.82 14.60
CA ALA A 162 9.16 -6.66 13.96
C ALA A 162 10.16 -5.86 13.09
N ALA A 163 11.40 -5.69 13.55
CA ALA A 163 12.46 -5.07 12.75
C ALA A 163 12.76 -5.87 11.47
N VAL A 164 12.87 -7.20 11.57
CA VAL A 164 13.09 -8.07 10.40
C VAL A 164 11.92 -7.99 9.42
N ILE A 165 10.68 -8.12 9.91
CA ILE A 165 9.46 -8.02 9.10
C ILE A 165 9.40 -6.69 8.34
N GLY A 166 9.69 -5.59 9.03
CA GLY A 166 9.74 -4.25 8.44
C GLY A 166 10.87 -4.08 7.42
N ALA A 167 12.07 -4.59 7.71
CA ALA A 167 13.20 -4.54 6.79
C ALA A 167 12.88 -5.20 5.44
N PHE A 168 12.20 -6.35 5.44
CA PHE A 168 11.70 -6.99 4.22
C PHE A 168 10.69 -6.11 3.47
N GLY A 169 9.82 -5.38 4.18
CA GLY A 169 8.96 -4.36 3.59
C GLY A 169 9.73 -3.31 2.78
N GLY A 170 10.86 -2.83 3.31
CA GLY A 170 11.73 -1.88 2.63
C GLY A 170 12.36 -2.44 1.35
N VAL A 171 12.80 -3.71 1.40
CA VAL A 171 13.29 -4.42 0.20
C VAL A 171 12.17 -4.58 -0.84
N ILE A 172 10.97 -4.97 -0.41
CA ILE A 172 9.82 -5.15 -1.31
C ILE A 172 9.47 -3.84 -1.99
N VAL A 173 9.37 -2.74 -1.24
CA VAL A 173 9.04 -1.43 -1.82
C VAL A 173 10.04 -1.03 -2.90
N THR A 174 11.33 -1.12 -2.57
CA THR A 174 12.41 -0.71 -3.49
C THR A 174 12.47 -1.58 -4.74
N VAL A 175 12.41 -2.91 -4.60
CA VAL A 175 12.48 -3.85 -5.73
C VAL A 175 11.22 -3.82 -6.57
N ALA A 176 10.04 -3.84 -5.96
CA ALA A 176 8.78 -3.83 -6.69
C ALA A 176 8.58 -2.53 -7.47
N ALA A 177 8.97 -1.37 -6.91
CA ALA A 177 8.96 -0.10 -7.66
C ALA A 177 9.82 -0.19 -8.93
N SER A 178 11.02 -0.76 -8.85
CA SER A 178 11.89 -0.97 -10.03
C SER A 178 11.28 -1.93 -11.05
N VAL A 179 10.58 -2.98 -10.61
CA VAL A 179 9.90 -3.92 -11.49
C VAL A 179 8.75 -3.25 -12.23
N LEU A 180 7.93 -2.46 -11.53
CA LEU A 180 6.82 -1.70 -12.14
C LEU A 180 7.35 -0.72 -13.19
N GLU A 181 8.44 -0.02 -12.88
CA GLU A 181 9.07 0.89 -13.84
C GLU A 181 9.56 0.16 -15.11
N ARG A 182 10.22 -1.00 -14.95
CA ARG A 182 10.72 -1.81 -16.09
C ARG A 182 9.60 -2.41 -16.93
N THR A 183 8.48 -2.75 -16.29
CA THR A 183 7.29 -3.31 -16.96
C THR A 183 6.35 -2.24 -17.49
N ARG A 184 6.71 -0.95 -17.34
CA ARG A 184 5.89 0.21 -17.75
C ARG A 184 4.51 0.22 -17.09
N ILE A 185 4.42 -0.28 -15.87
CA ILE A 185 3.23 -0.11 -15.04
C ILE A 185 3.44 1.17 -14.23
N GLU A 186 2.58 2.16 -14.48
CA GLU A 186 2.68 3.45 -13.84
C GLU A 186 1.91 3.49 -12.52
N ASP A 187 2.67 3.57 -11.42
CA ASP A 187 2.17 3.77 -10.06
C ASP A 187 2.74 5.08 -9.50
N VAL A 188 1.94 6.14 -9.53
CA VAL A 188 2.37 7.49 -9.12
C VAL A 188 2.53 7.59 -7.60
N GLY A 189 1.72 6.85 -6.84
CA GLY A 189 1.68 6.95 -5.38
C GLY A 189 2.55 5.92 -4.65
N GLY A 190 3.19 4.99 -5.37
CA GLY A 190 3.88 3.86 -4.75
C GLY A 190 2.92 2.92 -4.02
N VAL A 191 1.65 2.89 -4.43
CA VAL A 191 0.59 2.13 -3.77
C VAL A 191 0.80 0.63 -3.92
N ILE A 192 1.22 0.18 -5.10
CA ILE A 192 1.38 -1.24 -5.40
C ILE A 192 2.55 -1.82 -4.58
N PRO A 193 3.77 -1.25 -4.56
CA PRO A 193 4.83 -1.77 -3.70
C PRO A 193 4.50 -1.72 -2.20
N ALA A 194 3.98 -0.59 -1.71
CA ALA A 194 3.75 -0.37 -0.28
C ALA A 194 2.54 -1.11 0.27
N HIS A 195 1.49 -1.33 -0.52
CA HIS A 195 0.27 -2.01 -0.07
C HIS A 195 0.12 -3.43 -0.64
N LEU A 196 0.26 -3.62 -1.96
CA LEU A 196 0.18 -4.97 -2.52
C LEU A 196 1.36 -5.83 -2.07
N GLY A 197 2.58 -5.42 -2.39
CA GLY A 197 3.78 -6.20 -2.09
C GLY A 197 3.93 -6.45 -0.59
N CYS A 198 3.89 -5.39 0.21
CA CYS A 198 4.05 -5.51 1.66
C CYS A 198 2.85 -6.17 2.34
N GLY A 199 1.63 -6.02 1.82
CA GLY A 199 0.44 -6.67 2.37
C GLY A 199 0.46 -8.18 2.17
N VAL A 200 0.88 -8.64 0.99
CA VAL A 200 1.15 -10.07 0.71
C VAL A 200 2.22 -10.59 1.66
N TRP A 201 3.34 -9.87 1.82
CA TRP A 201 4.43 -10.25 2.72
C TRP A 201 3.99 -10.33 4.19
N ALA A 202 3.32 -9.28 4.69
CA ALA A 202 2.79 -9.20 6.04
C ALA A 202 1.91 -10.40 6.37
N THR A 203 1.00 -10.73 5.46
CA THR A 203 0.06 -11.83 5.60
C THR A 203 0.78 -13.17 5.55
N LEU A 204 1.73 -13.31 4.64
CA LEU A 204 2.50 -14.53 4.48
C LEU A 204 3.26 -14.82 5.78
N ILE A 205 3.98 -13.85 6.34
CA ILE A 205 4.90 -14.06 7.47
C ILE A 205 4.23 -14.29 8.85
N VAL A 206 2.90 -14.12 8.98
CA VAL A 206 2.18 -14.27 10.25
C VAL A 206 2.51 -15.56 11.03
N PRO A 207 2.55 -16.76 10.42
CA PRO A 207 2.77 -18.01 11.16
C PRO A 207 4.17 -18.13 11.76
N TRP A 208 5.10 -17.20 11.44
CA TRP A 208 6.42 -17.14 12.05
C TRP A 208 6.38 -16.63 13.50
N SER A 209 5.43 -15.75 13.83
CA SER A 209 5.28 -15.16 15.15
C SER A 209 4.00 -15.57 15.87
N SER A 210 2.96 -16.02 15.15
CA SER A 210 1.67 -16.43 15.71
C SER A 210 1.37 -17.90 15.43
N HIS A 211 1.09 -18.66 16.48
CA HIS A 211 0.75 -20.09 16.38
C HIS A 211 -0.72 -20.33 15.98
N HIS A 212 -1.55 -19.30 15.98
CA HIS A 212 -2.97 -19.40 15.60
C HIS A 212 -3.17 -19.40 14.08
N ALA A 213 -2.26 -18.78 13.33
CA ALA A 213 -2.29 -18.76 11.88
C ALA A 213 -1.43 -19.86 11.28
N HIS A 214 -1.79 -20.34 10.09
CA HIS A 214 -1.03 -21.38 9.38
C HIS A 214 -0.72 -20.96 7.95
N TRP A 215 0.46 -21.34 7.45
CA TRP A 215 0.91 -21.00 6.10
C TRP A 215 -0.10 -21.33 4.99
N PRO A 216 -0.75 -22.51 4.97
CA PRO A 216 -1.77 -22.80 3.96
C PRO A 216 -2.94 -21.80 3.99
N GLY A 217 -3.40 -21.44 5.19
CA GLY A 217 -4.47 -20.47 5.35
C GLY A 217 -4.09 -19.07 4.90
N GLN A 218 -2.89 -18.61 5.24
CA GLN A 218 -2.37 -17.32 4.77
C GLN A 218 -2.28 -17.28 3.24
N ILE A 219 -1.75 -18.33 2.61
CA ILE A 219 -1.63 -18.43 1.16
C ILE A 219 -3.02 -18.39 0.50
N ILE A 220 -3.98 -19.14 1.04
CA ILE A 220 -5.34 -19.16 0.49
C ILE A 220 -6.04 -17.81 0.68
N GLY A 221 -5.87 -17.15 1.83
CA GLY A 221 -6.37 -15.80 2.04
C GLY A 221 -5.80 -14.80 1.04
N ILE A 222 -4.47 -14.80 0.84
CA ILE A 222 -3.80 -13.96 -0.15
C ILE A 222 -4.37 -14.20 -1.57
N LEU A 223 -4.53 -15.47 -1.96
CA LEU A 223 -5.02 -15.81 -3.29
C LEU A 223 -6.50 -15.47 -3.45
N MET A 224 -7.36 -15.77 -2.47
CA MET A 224 -8.79 -15.51 -2.53
C MET A 224 -9.08 -14.02 -2.56
N ILE A 225 -8.52 -13.26 -1.62
CA ILE A 225 -8.67 -11.81 -1.55
C ILE A 225 -8.08 -11.21 -2.83
N GLY A 226 -6.83 -11.54 -3.16
CA GLY A 226 -6.15 -10.93 -4.29
C GLY A 226 -6.80 -11.20 -5.65
N ALA A 227 -7.20 -12.44 -5.92
CA ALA A 227 -7.89 -12.77 -7.15
C ALA A 227 -9.25 -12.05 -7.23
N PHE A 228 -10.00 -12.00 -6.13
CA PHE A 228 -11.28 -11.31 -6.09
C PHE A 228 -11.14 -9.80 -6.30
N SER A 229 -10.30 -9.11 -5.52
CA SER A 229 -10.13 -7.66 -5.66
C SER A 229 -9.58 -7.30 -7.04
N PHE A 230 -8.63 -8.09 -7.58
CA PHE A 230 -8.08 -7.85 -8.92
C PHE A 230 -9.12 -8.05 -10.02
N VAL A 231 -9.81 -9.20 -10.06
CA VAL A 231 -10.77 -9.52 -11.13
C VAL A 231 -11.96 -8.56 -11.13
N MET A 232 -12.53 -8.29 -9.95
CA MET A 232 -13.66 -7.36 -9.84
C MET A 232 -13.27 -5.94 -10.20
N SER A 233 -12.09 -5.48 -9.75
CA SER A 233 -11.60 -4.14 -10.09
C SER A 233 -11.27 -4.04 -11.58
N LEU A 234 -10.65 -5.07 -12.17
CA LEU A 234 -10.36 -5.13 -13.60
C LEU A 234 -11.63 -5.03 -14.42
N PHE A 235 -12.66 -5.80 -14.07
CA PHE A 235 -13.97 -5.72 -14.72
C PHE A 235 -14.56 -4.31 -14.66
N ILE A 236 -14.53 -3.67 -13.49
CA ILE A 236 -15.06 -2.31 -13.32
C ILE A 236 -14.25 -1.29 -14.12
N TRP A 237 -12.92 -1.34 -14.07
CA TRP A 237 -12.06 -0.43 -14.84
C TRP A 237 -12.30 -0.56 -16.35
N VAL A 238 -12.45 -1.79 -16.84
CA VAL A 238 -12.80 -2.05 -18.25
C VAL A 238 -14.19 -1.52 -18.58
N LEU A 239 -15.18 -1.76 -17.72
CA LEU A 239 -16.53 -1.23 -17.92
C LEU A 239 -16.52 0.30 -17.99
N LEU A 240 -15.83 0.97 -17.07
CA LEU A 240 -15.69 2.43 -17.07
C LEU A 240 -15.01 2.92 -18.36
N LYS A 241 -13.95 2.23 -18.81
CA LYS A 241 -13.22 2.57 -20.04
C LYS A 241 -14.12 2.60 -21.26
N TYR A 242 -15.06 1.65 -21.38
CA TYR A 242 -15.94 1.52 -22.53
C TYR A 242 -17.28 2.25 -22.40
N THR A 243 -17.63 2.76 -21.21
CA THR A 243 -18.90 3.47 -20.98
C THR A 243 -18.71 4.98 -20.89
N ILE A 244 -18.01 5.45 -19.86
CA ILE A 244 -17.83 6.89 -19.58
C ILE A 244 -16.43 7.39 -19.94
N GLY A 245 -15.46 6.49 -20.10
CA GLY A 245 -14.05 6.82 -20.27
C GLY A 245 -13.33 6.98 -18.93
N ILE A 246 -12.03 6.68 -18.94
CA ILE A 246 -11.16 6.69 -17.75
C ILE A 246 -9.94 7.59 -17.92
N ARG A 247 -9.88 8.33 -19.03
CA ARG A 247 -8.74 9.14 -19.40
C ARG A 247 -9.21 10.42 -20.08
N VAL A 248 -8.57 11.52 -19.71
CA VAL A 248 -8.75 12.81 -20.39
C VAL A 248 -8.04 12.81 -21.76
N SER A 249 -8.34 13.80 -22.60
CA SER A 249 -7.62 13.97 -23.86
C SER A 249 -6.13 14.26 -23.62
N ALA A 250 -5.28 13.92 -24.59
CA ALA A 250 -3.83 14.16 -24.50
C ALA A 250 -3.48 15.64 -24.28
N GLU A 251 -4.27 16.55 -24.85
CA GLU A 251 -4.13 18.00 -24.64
C GLU A 251 -4.40 18.39 -23.18
N ARG A 252 -5.46 17.86 -22.57
CA ARG A 252 -5.79 18.14 -21.15
C ARG A 252 -4.77 17.51 -20.21
N ASP A 253 -4.29 16.31 -20.51
CA ASP A 253 -3.19 15.67 -19.78
C ASP A 253 -1.91 16.52 -19.89
N TYR A 254 -1.68 17.16 -21.03
CA TYR A 254 -0.54 18.05 -21.25
C TYR A 254 -0.61 19.37 -20.49
N LEU A 255 -1.78 19.99 -20.47
CA LEU A 255 -2.02 21.23 -19.74
C LEU A 255 -1.98 21.05 -18.22
N GLY A 256 -2.25 19.83 -17.72
CA GLY A 256 -2.49 19.56 -16.31
C GLY A 256 -3.97 19.76 -15.94
N LEU A 257 -4.50 18.88 -15.09
CA LEU A 257 -5.93 18.88 -14.75
C LEU A 257 -6.37 20.15 -14.00
N ASP A 258 -5.52 20.74 -13.16
CA ASP A 258 -5.82 21.98 -12.46
C ASP A 258 -6.15 23.12 -13.43
N ARG A 259 -5.37 23.24 -14.52
CA ARG A 259 -5.63 24.22 -15.57
C ARG A 259 -6.81 23.82 -16.46
N ALA A 260 -6.86 22.56 -16.88
CA ALA A 260 -7.86 22.06 -17.83
C ALA A 260 -9.29 22.01 -17.27
N GLU A 261 -9.45 21.78 -15.96
CA GLU A 261 -10.75 21.63 -15.32
C GLU A 261 -11.13 22.83 -14.45
N LEU A 262 -10.15 23.45 -13.77
CA LEU A 262 -10.41 24.53 -12.81
C LEU A 262 -9.95 25.91 -13.32
N GLY A 263 -9.25 25.98 -14.46
CA GLY A 263 -8.71 27.23 -14.99
C GLY A 263 -7.62 27.86 -14.13
N LEU A 264 -6.99 27.08 -13.24
CA LEU A 264 -5.92 27.53 -12.36
C LEU A 264 -4.57 27.37 -13.06
N ASP A 265 -3.84 28.48 -13.24
CA ASP A 265 -2.46 28.43 -13.70
C ASP A 265 -1.52 28.31 -12.50
N PRO A 266 -0.62 27.31 -12.43
CA PRO A 266 0.28 27.13 -11.29
C PRO A 266 1.27 28.29 -11.08
N GLU A 267 1.43 29.17 -12.07
CA GLU A 267 2.30 30.36 -11.99
C GLU A 267 1.59 31.61 -11.44
N SER A 268 0.25 31.64 -11.36
CA SER A 268 -0.48 32.87 -10.99
C SER A 268 -0.46 33.20 -9.50
N SER A 269 0.21 32.40 -8.66
CA SER A 269 0.33 32.63 -7.22
C SER A 269 1.65 33.31 -6.80
N TYR A 270 2.48 33.74 -7.76
CA TYR A 270 3.78 34.37 -7.50
C TYR A 270 3.90 35.82 -8.00
N ASP A 271 2.82 36.40 -8.54
CA ASP A 271 2.83 37.76 -9.12
C ASP A 271 2.21 38.86 -8.22
N ASP A 272 1.97 38.59 -6.93
CA ASP A 272 1.54 39.60 -5.93
C ASP A 272 2.55 39.78 -4.78
#